data_AF-A0A123T9L0-F1
#
_entry.id   AF-A0A123T9L0-F1
#
_cell.length_a   1.000
_cell.length_b   1.000
_cell.length_c   1.000
_cell.angle_alpha   90.00
_cell.angle_beta   90.00
_cell.angle_gamma   90.00
#
_symmetry.space_group_name_H-M   'P 1'
#
loop_
_entity.id
_entity.type
_entity.pdbx_description
1 polymer ?
#
loop_
_entity_poly.entity_id
_entity_poly.type
_entity_poly.pdbx_seq_one_letter_code
_entity_poly.pdbx_strand_id
1 'polypeptide(L)'
;MTELLDIYRTLKSKTWVDLTHQINEKSPHFPALPALEKKALFTHKDGFFVKQFTVVGQYGTHIDPPIHFVEGARYLDEIDLKDLLLPLYVIDKSAAVIANNDYEITKQDILDFEAEYGPIAPESFVAFRSDWSKRWSSQDAIRNLDEDGVQRTPGWSHEALEYLIEERQVKAVGHETLDTDSGVSAAKHGGSLPEEYYLLSKDIYQLEVLANLDQVPPTGALISIAFPHWEKASGSPVRAIAILP
;
A
#
# COMPACT_ATOMS: atom_id res chain seq x y z
N MET A 1 -20.96 6.54 -29.32
CA MET A 1 -20.19 7.41 -28.39
C MET A 1 -20.79 7.30 -26.99
N THR A 2 -20.92 6.09 -26.44
CA THR A 2 -21.79 5.86 -25.27
C THR A 2 -21.22 4.89 -24.23
N GLU A 3 -20.42 3.89 -24.59
CA GLU A 3 -19.94 2.89 -23.61
C GLU A 3 -19.05 3.47 -22.48
N LEU A 4 -17.99 4.22 -22.81
CA LEU A 4 -17.10 4.79 -21.79
C LEU A 4 -17.79 5.83 -20.89
N LEU A 5 -18.74 6.59 -21.44
CA LEU A 5 -19.51 7.56 -20.65
C LEU A 5 -20.53 6.87 -19.73
N ASP A 6 -21.05 5.71 -20.10
CA ASP A 6 -21.93 4.91 -19.26
C ASP A 6 -21.16 4.25 -18.12
N ILE A 7 -19.95 3.74 -18.38
CA ILE A 7 -19.01 3.29 -17.33
C ILE A 7 -18.69 4.45 -16.38
N TYR A 8 -18.32 5.62 -16.91
CA TYR A 8 -18.04 6.80 -16.11
C TYR A 8 -19.23 7.18 -15.20
N ARG A 9 -20.44 7.23 -15.73
CA ARG A 9 -21.67 7.51 -14.95
C ARG A 9 -21.87 6.47 -13.85
N THR A 10 -21.62 5.20 -14.17
CA THR A 10 -21.68 4.10 -13.19
C THR A 10 -20.69 4.36 -12.06
N LEU A 11 -19.39 4.53 -12.36
CA LEU A 11 -18.35 4.82 -11.35
C LEU A 11 -18.69 6.05 -10.51
N LYS A 12 -19.21 7.13 -11.13
CA LYS A 12 -19.61 8.35 -10.42
C LYS A 12 -20.78 8.14 -9.46
N SER A 13 -21.64 7.16 -9.70
CA SER A 13 -22.75 6.82 -8.80
C SER A 13 -22.34 5.99 -7.58
N LYS A 14 -21.14 5.40 -7.60
CA LYS A 14 -20.63 4.54 -6.54
C LYS A 14 -20.05 5.34 -5.38
N THR A 15 -19.81 4.65 -4.27
CA THR A 15 -19.04 5.20 -3.14
C THR A 15 -17.55 5.15 -3.46
N TRP A 16 -16.84 6.23 -3.13
CA TRP A 16 -15.40 6.36 -3.32
C TRP A 16 -14.77 6.46 -1.93
N VAL A 17 -13.92 5.51 -1.58
CA VAL A 17 -13.21 5.45 -0.31
C VAL A 17 -11.79 5.94 -0.54
N ASP A 18 -11.32 6.84 0.31
CA ASP A 18 -9.94 7.30 0.34
C ASP A 18 -9.08 6.27 1.09
N LEU A 19 -8.14 5.63 0.40
CA LEU A 19 -7.24 4.63 0.99
C LEU A 19 -5.91 5.24 1.43
N THR A 20 -5.82 6.57 1.47
CA THR A 20 -4.59 7.31 1.79
C THR A 20 -4.71 8.05 3.10
N HIS A 21 -3.69 7.95 3.95
CA HIS A 21 -3.57 8.82 5.11
C HIS A 21 -3.20 10.25 4.71
N GLN A 22 -3.79 11.24 5.37
CA GLN A 22 -3.32 12.62 5.26
C GLN A 22 -1.92 12.75 5.91
N ILE A 23 -0.94 13.22 5.15
CA ILE A 23 0.44 13.39 5.62
C ILE A 23 0.75 14.83 6.08
N ASN A 24 1.62 14.94 7.08
CA ASN A 24 2.18 16.18 7.58
C ASN A 24 3.56 15.92 8.22
N GLU A 25 4.20 16.95 8.77
CA GLU A 25 5.56 16.91 9.35
C GLU A 25 5.70 15.96 10.56
N LYS A 26 4.57 15.54 11.16
CA LYS A 26 4.51 14.64 12.31
C LYS A 26 4.01 13.24 11.94
N SER A 27 3.77 13.00 10.66
CA SER A 27 3.27 11.71 10.21
C SER A 27 4.29 10.60 10.50
N PRO A 28 3.82 9.41 10.90
CA PRO A 28 4.65 8.23 10.98
C PRO A 28 5.38 7.99 9.67
N HIS A 29 6.66 7.64 9.76
CA HIS A 29 7.51 7.31 8.62
C HIS A 29 8.58 6.31 9.04
N PHE A 30 9.28 5.75 8.04
CA PHE A 30 10.40 4.86 8.30
C PHE A 30 11.50 5.62 9.08
N PRO A 31 12.02 5.09 10.21
CA PRO A 31 12.85 5.87 11.14
C PRO A 31 14.14 6.46 10.57
N ALA A 32 14.69 5.86 9.50
CA ALA A 32 15.90 6.35 8.85
C ALA A 32 15.65 7.50 7.86
N LEU A 33 14.39 7.75 7.50
CA LEU A 33 14.01 8.79 6.54
C LEU A 33 13.72 10.11 7.27
N PRO A 34 13.99 11.27 6.64
CA PRO A 34 13.62 12.56 7.21
C PRO A 34 12.09 12.74 7.21
N ALA A 35 11.60 13.46 8.21
CA ALA A 35 10.21 13.92 8.24
C ALA A 35 9.92 14.88 7.07
N LEU A 36 8.65 14.94 6.65
CA LEU A 36 8.19 15.93 5.69
C LEU A 36 8.45 17.35 6.23
N GLU A 37 8.97 18.21 5.38
CA GLU A 37 9.06 19.65 5.65
C GLU A 37 8.12 20.42 4.73
N LYS A 38 7.52 21.50 5.26
CA LYS A 38 6.75 22.43 4.44
C LYS A 38 7.00 23.88 4.85
N LYS A 39 6.98 24.78 3.87
CA LYS A 39 7.06 26.22 4.10
C LYS A 39 6.17 26.98 3.13
N ALA A 40 5.56 28.06 3.60
CA ALA A 40 4.87 28.99 2.70
C ALA A 40 5.92 29.84 1.98
N LEU A 41 5.87 29.85 0.65
CA LEU A 41 6.70 30.73 -0.20
C LEU A 41 5.98 32.05 -0.47
N PHE A 42 4.67 31.99 -0.67
CA PHE A 42 3.78 33.13 -0.87
C PHE A 42 2.54 32.95 0.00
N THR A 43 1.91 34.05 0.39
CA THR A 43 0.66 34.10 1.16
C THR A 43 -0.41 34.88 0.40
N HIS A 44 -1.67 34.81 0.82
CA HIS A 44 -2.73 35.62 0.19
C HIS A 44 -2.46 37.15 0.22
N LYS A 45 -1.53 37.63 1.06
CA LYS A 45 -1.06 39.03 1.01
C LYS A 45 -0.32 39.36 -0.28
N ASP A 46 0.24 38.35 -0.94
CA ASP A 46 0.95 38.42 -2.22
C ASP A 46 0.00 38.20 -3.42
N GLY A 47 -1.31 37.99 -3.18
CA GLY A 47 -2.34 37.75 -4.20
C GLY A 47 -2.61 36.27 -4.53
N PHE A 48 -1.76 35.34 -4.06
CA PHE A 48 -1.89 33.90 -4.25
C PHE A 48 -1.12 33.13 -3.16
N PHE A 49 -1.47 31.86 -2.90
CA PHE A 49 -0.86 31.07 -1.82
C PHE A 49 -0.09 29.88 -2.38
N VAL A 50 1.20 29.75 -2.02
CA VAL A 50 2.06 28.64 -2.45
C VAL A 50 2.83 28.08 -1.27
N LYS A 51 2.82 26.76 -1.15
CA LYS A 51 3.68 26.02 -0.23
C LYS A 51 4.70 25.22 -1.02
N GLN A 52 5.94 25.22 -0.53
CA GLN A 52 6.94 24.23 -0.88
C GLN A 52 6.81 23.06 0.09
N PHE A 53 6.97 21.85 -0.44
CA PHE A 53 7.09 20.61 0.32
C PHE A 53 8.45 19.98 0.00
N THR A 54 9.08 19.40 1.01
CA THR A 54 10.24 18.50 0.88
C THR A 54 9.85 17.19 1.55
N VAL A 55 9.79 16.12 0.76
CA VAL A 55 9.26 14.81 1.18
C VAL A 55 10.02 13.72 0.42
N VAL A 56 10.30 12.60 1.10
CA VAL A 56 10.88 11.39 0.47
C VAL A 56 9.80 10.61 -0.28
N GLY A 57 10.21 9.68 -1.16
CA GLY A 57 9.28 8.84 -1.91
C GLY A 57 8.41 7.96 -1.00
N GLN A 58 9.06 7.25 -0.09
CA GLN A 58 8.44 6.35 0.90
C GLN A 58 7.91 7.12 2.12
N TYR A 59 6.89 7.97 1.94
CA TYR A 59 6.31 8.78 3.02
C TYR A 59 4.78 8.70 3.09
N GLY A 60 4.25 8.26 4.24
CA GLY A 60 2.82 7.99 4.42
C GLY A 60 2.35 6.86 3.51
N THR A 61 1.12 6.92 3.00
CA THR A 61 0.68 5.97 1.96
C THR A 61 1.44 6.24 0.67
N HIS A 62 2.19 5.25 0.19
CA HIS A 62 3.13 5.42 -0.92
C HIS A 62 3.17 4.18 -1.82
N ILE A 63 3.77 4.33 -3.00
CA ILE A 63 3.99 3.27 -3.98
C ILE A 63 5.47 2.96 -4.11
N ASP A 64 5.80 1.67 -4.14
CA ASP A 64 7.15 1.18 -4.40
C ASP A 64 7.18 0.40 -5.72
N PRO A 65 7.86 0.94 -6.75
CA PRO A 65 8.18 0.20 -7.97
C PRO A 65 9.38 -0.73 -7.76
N PRO A 66 9.61 -1.69 -8.69
CA PRO A 66 10.72 -2.65 -8.63
C PRO A 66 12.12 -2.06 -8.37
N ILE A 67 12.42 -0.88 -8.94
CA ILE A 67 13.72 -0.21 -8.74
C ILE A 67 14.03 0.12 -7.27
N HIS A 68 13.01 0.13 -6.39
CA HIS A 68 13.22 0.44 -4.97
C HIS A 68 14.21 -0.52 -4.31
N PHE A 69 14.15 -1.81 -4.66
CA PHE A 69 15.02 -2.86 -4.12
C PHE A 69 15.90 -3.55 -5.18
N VAL A 70 15.57 -3.42 -6.46
CA VAL A 70 16.22 -4.19 -7.53
C VAL A 70 16.96 -3.26 -8.49
N GLU A 71 18.28 -3.29 -8.43
CA GLU A 71 19.13 -2.49 -9.30
C GLU A 71 18.84 -2.75 -10.79
N GLY A 72 18.62 -1.68 -11.54
CA GLY A 72 18.32 -1.76 -12.97
C GLY A 72 16.90 -2.23 -13.31
N ALA A 73 16.04 -2.47 -12.31
CA ALA A 73 14.64 -2.73 -12.53
C ALA A 73 13.86 -1.46 -12.86
N ARG A 74 12.56 -1.64 -13.06
CA ARG A 74 11.63 -0.64 -13.56
C ARG A 74 11.40 0.50 -12.55
N TYR A 75 11.50 1.75 -13.02
CA TYR A 75 11.18 2.97 -12.29
C TYR A 75 9.67 3.23 -12.22
N LEU A 76 9.27 4.14 -11.33
CA LEU A 76 7.87 4.49 -11.12
C LEU A 76 7.15 5.00 -12.39
N ASP A 77 7.82 5.80 -13.22
CA ASP A 77 7.29 6.34 -14.48
C ASP A 77 7.17 5.31 -15.62
N GLU A 78 7.68 4.11 -15.41
CA GLU A 78 7.60 3.00 -16.36
C GLU A 78 6.45 2.03 -16.05
N ILE A 79 5.70 2.24 -14.96
CA ILE A 79 4.47 1.49 -14.67
C ILE A 79 3.39 1.84 -15.71
N ASP A 80 2.74 0.83 -16.31
CA ASP A 80 1.68 1.04 -17.30
C ASP A 80 0.47 1.73 -16.64
N LEU A 81 -0.14 2.70 -17.32
CA LEU A 81 -1.30 3.43 -16.79
C LEU A 81 -2.50 2.52 -16.48
N LYS A 82 -2.64 1.39 -17.18
CA LYS A 82 -3.67 0.38 -16.90
C LYS A 82 -3.39 -0.38 -15.62
N ASP A 83 -2.12 -0.51 -15.27
CA ASP A 83 -1.71 -1.14 -14.01
C ASP A 83 -1.97 -0.20 -12.81
N LEU A 84 -2.49 1.01 -13.00
CA LEU A 84 -2.88 1.96 -11.94
C LEU A 84 -4.42 2.03 -11.70
N LEU A 85 -5.20 1.24 -12.44
CA LEU A 85 -6.64 1.05 -12.24
C LEU A 85 -6.96 -0.45 -12.29
N LEU A 86 -7.07 -1.08 -11.12
CA LEU A 86 -7.11 -2.54 -11.00
C LEU A 86 -8.37 -3.00 -10.24
N PRO A 87 -8.86 -4.23 -10.48
CA PRO A 87 -9.73 -4.92 -9.53
C PRO A 87 -9.05 -5.02 -8.16
N LEU A 88 -9.77 -4.67 -7.10
CA LEU A 88 -9.28 -4.70 -5.73
C LEU A 88 -9.93 -5.86 -4.96
N TYR A 89 -9.08 -6.72 -4.40
CA TYR A 89 -9.45 -7.76 -3.45
C TYR A 89 -8.92 -7.39 -2.07
N VAL A 90 -9.74 -7.54 -1.03
CA VAL A 90 -9.35 -7.21 0.35
C VAL A 90 -9.49 -8.45 1.22
N ILE A 91 -8.35 -9.00 1.66
CA ILE A 91 -8.30 -10.16 2.54
C ILE A 91 -8.22 -9.65 3.98
N ASP A 92 -9.32 -9.82 4.73
CA ASP A 92 -9.43 -9.40 6.13
C ASP A 92 -8.86 -10.47 7.08
N LYS A 93 -7.78 -10.12 7.77
CA LYS A 93 -7.24 -10.88 8.90
C LYS A 93 -7.07 -10.01 10.14
N SER A 94 -7.81 -8.89 10.25
CA SER A 94 -7.77 -7.97 11.39
C SER A 94 -8.00 -8.68 12.73
N ALA A 95 -8.96 -9.62 12.81
CA ALA A 95 -9.21 -10.41 14.02
C ALA A 95 -8.01 -11.29 14.43
N ALA A 96 -7.31 -11.88 13.45
CA ALA A 96 -6.12 -12.68 13.69
C ALA A 96 -4.94 -11.79 14.14
N VAL A 97 -4.77 -10.62 13.52
CA VAL A 97 -3.76 -9.62 13.89
C VAL A 97 -3.98 -9.07 15.29
N ILE A 98 -5.24 -8.86 15.71
CA ILE A 98 -5.57 -8.46 17.09
C ILE A 98 -5.10 -9.51 18.09
N ALA A 99 -5.28 -10.80 17.77
CA ALA A 99 -4.85 -11.90 18.64
C ALA A 99 -3.33 -12.12 18.60
N ASN A 100 -2.69 -11.84 17.48
CA ASN A 100 -1.26 -11.96 17.27
C ASN A 100 -0.76 -10.81 16.39
N ASN A 101 -0.07 -9.83 16.97
CA ASN A 101 0.43 -8.67 16.22
C ASN A 101 1.52 -9.06 15.21
N ASP A 102 2.09 -10.26 15.29
CA ASP A 102 3.11 -10.79 14.39
C ASP A 102 2.52 -11.70 13.31
N TYR A 103 1.21 -11.57 13.06
CA TYR A 103 0.52 -12.44 12.11
C TYR A 103 1.05 -12.23 10.69
N GLU A 104 1.49 -13.33 10.08
CA GLU A 104 1.85 -13.39 8.68
C GLU A 104 0.68 -14.00 7.90
N ILE A 105 0.12 -13.25 6.96
CA ILE A 105 -0.94 -13.79 6.09
C ILE A 105 -0.38 -14.93 5.25
N THR A 106 -1.08 -16.06 5.25
CA THR A 106 -0.60 -17.32 4.67
C THR A 106 -1.24 -17.61 3.31
N LYS A 107 -0.66 -18.55 2.56
CA LYS A 107 -1.32 -19.13 1.38
C LYS A 107 -2.70 -19.72 1.69
N GLN A 108 -2.87 -20.36 2.85
CA GLN A 108 -4.15 -20.95 3.23
C GLN A 108 -5.21 -19.87 3.44
N ASP A 109 -4.84 -18.71 3.99
CA ASP A 109 -5.74 -17.58 4.14
C ASP A 109 -6.29 -17.09 2.79
N ILE A 110 -5.46 -17.09 1.75
CA ILE A 110 -5.85 -16.75 0.38
C ILE A 110 -6.78 -17.82 -0.19
N LEU A 111 -6.45 -19.11 0.00
CA LEU A 111 -7.30 -20.21 -0.46
C LEU A 111 -8.68 -20.21 0.21
N ASP A 112 -8.74 -19.91 1.50
CA ASP A 112 -9.99 -19.79 2.26
C ASP A 112 -10.81 -18.59 1.77
N PHE A 113 -10.16 -17.45 1.51
CA PHE A 113 -10.79 -16.30 0.88
C PHE A 113 -11.40 -16.65 -0.47
N GLU A 114 -10.67 -17.38 -1.32
CA GLU A 114 -11.17 -17.76 -2.65
C GLU A 114 -12.29 -18.80 -2.60
N ALA A 115 -12.28 -19.68 -1.60
CA ALA A 115 -13.36 -20.62 -1.37
C ALA A 115 -14.67 -19.91 -1.02
N GLU A 116 -14.61 -18.76 -0.35
CA GLU A 116 -15.76 -17.95 0.02
C GLU A 116 -16.20 -16.98 -1.08
N TYR A 117 -15.25 -16.25 -1.69
CA TYR A 117 -15.53 -15.12 -2.57
C TYR A 117 -15.27 -15.39 -4.06
N GLY A 118 -14.76 -16.57 -4.39
CA GLY A 118 -14.32 -16.93 -5.74
C GLY A 118 -12.84 -16.59 -5.98
N PRO A 119 -12.27 -17.09 -7.09
CA PRO A 119 -10.85 -16.92 -7.39
C PRO A 119 -10.48 -15.46 -7.60
N ILE A 120 -9.31 -15.06 -7.09
CA ILE A 120 -8.68 -13.78 -7.39
C ILE A 120 -8.35 -13.74 -8.89
N ALA A 121 -8.89 -12.75 -9.59
CA ALA A 121 -8.62 -12.57 -11.01
C ALA A 121 -7.15 -12.16 -11.24
N PRO A 122 -6.53 -12.57 -12.36
CA PRO A 122 -5.24 -12.02 -12.77
C PRO A 122 -5.35 -10.51 -13.02
N GLU A 123 -4.20 -9.85 -13.06
CA GLU A 123 -4.15 -8.40 -13.26
C GLU A 123 -4.94 -7.61 -12.21
N SER A 124 -4.83 -8.04 -10.95
CA SER A 124 -5.52 -7.44 -9.81
C SER A 124 -4.57 -6.86 -8.76
N PHE A 125 -5.15 -6.09 -7.86
CA PHE A 125 -4.52 -5.60 -6.63
C PHE A 125 -5.09 -6.40 -5.45
N VAL A 126 -4.22 -6.96 -4.61
CA VAL A 126 -4.64 -7.68 -3.40
C VAL A 126 -4.14 -6.96 -2.15
N ALA A 127 -5.07 -6.48 -1.33
CA ALA A 127 -4.76 -5.80 -0.08
C ALA A 127 -4.93 -6.75 1.12
N PHE A 128 -3.93 -6.78 2.00
CA PHE A 128 -4.02 -7.39 3.32
C PHE A 128 -4.56 -6.35 4.31
N ARG A 129 -5.83 -6.54 4.71
CA ARG A 129 -6.45 -5.77 5.78
C ARG A 129 -6.11 -6.37 7.14
N SER A 130 -5.40 -5.58 7.94
CA SER A 130 -4.97 -5.90 9.30
C SER A 130 -5.58 -4.97 10.34
N ASP A 131 -6.30 -3.92 9.90
CA ASP A 131 -6.74 -2.77 10.72
C ASP A 131 -5.57 -2.03 11.38
N TRP A 132 -4.33 -2.22 10.92
CA TRP A 132 -3.15 -1.56 11.46
C TRP A 132 -3.19 -0.04 11.28
N SER A 133 -3.88 0.45 10.25
CA SER A 133 -4.10 1.87 9.98
C SER A 133 -4.79 2.60 11.14
N LYS A 134 -5.49 1.89 12.04
CA LYS A 134 -6.10 2.45 13.26
C LYS A 134 -5.05 2.94 14.28
N ARG A 135 -3.78 2.58 14.11
CA ARG A 135 -2.64 3.08 14.91
C ARG A 135 -2.08 4.41 14.39
N TRP A 136 -2.47 4.84 13.19
CA TRP A 136 -2.13 6.16 12.66
C TRP A 136 -2.78 7.27 13.51
N SER A 137 -2.12 8.39 13.83
CA SER A 137 -0.82 8.89 13.34
C SER A 137 0.30 8.77 14.38
N SER A 138 0.23 7.80 15.30
CA SER A 138 1.28 7.62 16.31
C SER A 138 2.44 6.81 15.77
N GLN A 139 3.64 7.41 15.73
CA GLN A 139 4.89 6.73 15.32
C GLN A 139 5.15 5.48 16.18
N ASP A 140 4.99 5.61 17.50
CA ASP A 140 5.23 4.52 18.44
C ASP A 140 4.18 3.41 18.28
N ALA A 141 2.91 3.78 18.06
CA ALA A 141 1.84 2.79 17.94
C ALA A 141 1.94 2.00 16.62
N ILE A 142 2.33 2.65 15.52
CA ILE A 142 2.52 1.97 14.22
C ILE A 142 3.72 1.03 14.24
N ARG A 143 4.84 1.46 14.84
CA ARG A 143 6.04 0.62 14.94
C ARG A 143 5.90 -0.51 15.94
N ASN A 144 5.09 -0.30 16.99
CA ASN A 144 4.73 -1.30 17.99
C ASN A 144 5.95 -2.09 18.50
N LEU A 145 7.00 -1.38 18.90
CA LEU A 145 8.25 -1.99 19.35
C LEU A 145 8.06 -2.73 20.67
N ASP A 146 8.65 -3.92 20.79
CA ASP A 146 8.79 -4.63 22.07
C ASP A 146 9.99 -4.11 22.89
N GLU A 147 10.25 -4.75 24.04
CA GLU A 147 11.33 -4.37 24.97
C GLU A 147 12.73 -4.50 24.36
N ASP A 148 12.89 -5.39 23.37
CA ASP A 148 14.15 -5.61 22.65
C ASP A 148 14.29 -4.69 21.42
N GLY A 149 13.31 -3.82 21.18
CA GLY A 149 13.28 -2.90 20.04
C GLY A 149 12.88 -3.56 18.73
N VAL A 150 12.26 -4.74 18.76
CA VAL A 150 11.73 -5.44 17.58
C VAL A 150 10.32 -4.95 17.29
N GLN A 151 10.02 -4.64 16.02
CA GLN A 151 8.66 -4.32 15.60
C GLN A 151 7.77 -5.55 15.76
N ARG A 152 6.63 -5.39 16.43
CA ARG A 152 5.58 -6.42 16.50
C ARG A 152 4.46 -6.04 15.55
N THR A 153 4.70 -6.26 14.27
CA THR A 153 3.82 -5.85 13.16
C THR A 153 3.50 -7.05 12.27
N PRO A 154 2.27 -7.12 11.72
CA PRO A 154 1.90 -8.19 10.81
C PRO A 154 2.60 -7.98 9.46
N GLY A 155 2.59 -9.01 8.62
CA GLY A 155 3.16 -8.90 7.28
C GLY A 155 2.69 -10.00 6.35
N TRP A 156 3.27 -10.02 5.16
CA TRP A 156 3.07 -11.08 4.19
C TRP A 156 4.00 -12.25 4.46
N SER A 157 3.49 -13.48 4.34
CA SER A 157 4.37 -14.65 4.25
C SER A 157 4.87 -14.86 2.83
N HIS A 158 6.02 -15.53 2.71
CA HIS A 158 6.60 -15.87 1.41
C HIS A 158 5.63 -16.69 0.56
N GLU A 159 5.02 -17.73 1.12
CA GLU A 159 4.12 -18.59 0.35
C GLU A 159 2.82 -17.88 -0.07
N ALA A 160 2.40 -16.85 0.66
CA ALA A 160 1.27 -16.02 0.26
C ALA A 160 1.62 -15.17 -0.97
N LEU A 161 2.77 -14.48 -0.94
CA LEU A 161 3.23 -13.68 -2.08
C LEU A 161 3.53 -14.56 -3.29
N GLU A 162 4.25 -15.67 -3.11
CA GLU A 162 4.54 -16.62 -4.19
C GLU A 162 3.24 -17.09 -4.86
N TYR A 163 2.23 -17.44 -4.07
CA TYR A 163 0.94 -17.85 -4.61
C TYR A 163 0.24 -16.74 -5.41
N LEU A 164 0.16 -15.53 -4.86
CA LEU A 164 -0.47 -14.40 -5.55
C LEU A 164 0.26 -14.06 -6.86
N ILE A 165 1.58 -14.11 -6.85
CA ILE A 165 2.42 -13.71 -7.99
C ILE A 165 2.42 -14.81 -9.05
N GLU A 166 2.73 -16.05 -8.67
CA GLU A 166 2.99 -17.14 -9.62
C GLU A 166 1.72 -17.84 -10.07
N GLU A 167 0.73 -18.00 -9.18
CA GLU A 167 -0.51 -18.74 -9.46
C GLU A 167 -1.72 -17.84 -9.74
N ARG A 168 -1.69 -16.57 -9.27
CA ARG A 168 -2.76 -15.59 -9.54
C ARG A 168 -2.37 -14.46 -10.44
N GLN A 169 -1.07 -14.25 -10.70
CA GLN A 169 -0.60 -13.23 -11.64
C GLN A 169 -1.17 -11.84 -11.29
N VAL A 170 -1.18 -11.54 -9.99
CA VAL A 170 -1.53 -10.19 -9.50
C VAL A 170 -0.54 -9.17 -10.04
N LYS A 171 -0.93 -7.90 -10.08
CA LYS A 171 -0.06 -6.80 -10.49
C LYS A 171 0.55 -6.06 -9.32
N ALA A 172 -0.15 -6.09 -8.20
CA ALA A 172 0.25 -5.39 -7.01
C ALA A 172 -0.35 -5.97 -5.76
N VAL A 173 0.33 -5.71 -4.65
CA VAL A 173 -0.15 -6.00 -3.30
C VAL A 173 -0.17 -4.72 -2.48
N GLY A 174 -0.90 -4.73 -1.37
CA GLY A 174 -0.81 -3.63 -0.42
C GLY A 174 -1.21 -4.02 0.99
N HIS A 175 -0.78 -3.20 1.95
CA HIS A 175 -0.97 -3.46 3.36
C HIS A 175 -0.97 -2.15 4.17
N GLU A 176 -1.29 -2.22 5.46
CA GLU A 176 -1.46 -1.04 6.33
C GLU A 176 -0.22 -0.72 7.20
N THR A 177 0.75 -1.64 7.26
CA THR A 177 2.06 -1.49 7.96
C THR A 177 3.06 -0.64 7.17
N LEU A 178 4.21 -0.35 7.80
CA LEU A 178 5.33 0.40 7.20
C LEU A 178 6.28 -0.47 6.35
N ASP A 179 6.05 -1.77 6.35
CA ASP A 179 6.91 -2.76 5.70
C ASP A 179 6.01 -3.92 5.26
N THR A 180 6.34 -4.56 4.13
CA THR A 180 5.71 -5.80 3.66
C THR A 180 5.96 -6.97 4.61
N ASP A 181 7.20 -7.10 5.08
CA ASP A 181 7.60 -8.14 6.01
C ASP A 181 6.99 -7.90 7.39
N SER A 182 6.70 -8.99 8.11
CA SER A 182 6.38 -8.87 9.53
C SER A 182 7.60 -8.35 10.29
N GLY A 183 7.37 -7.61 11.37
CA GLY A 183 8.47 -7.04 12.15
C GLY A 183 9.38 -8.12 12.76
N VAL A 184 8.82 -9.30 13.07
CA VAL A 184 9.58 -10.46 13.53
C VAL A 184 10.40 -11.11 12.42
N SER A 185 9.88 -11.18 11.18
CA SER A 185 10.63 -11.65 10.02
C SER A 185 11.80 -10.72 9.71
N ALA A 186 11.56 -9.41 9.67
CA ALA A 186 12.60 -8.42 9.45
C ALA A 186 13.72 -8.54 10.50
N ALA A 187 13.37 -8.63 11.79
CA ALA A 187 14.35 -8.81 12.86
C ALA A 187 15.14 -10.12 12.74
N LYS A 188 14.47 -11.25 12.41
CA LYS A 188 15.12 -12.55 12.18
C LYS A 188 16.14 -12.49 11.04
N HIS A 189 15.92 -11.65 10.04
CA HIS A 189 16.83 -11.44 8.92
C HIS A 189 17.78 -10.24 9.11
N GLY A 190 17.98 -9.77 10.34
CA GLY A 190 18.95 -8.71 10.64
C GLY A 190 18.52 -7.33 10.12
N GLY A 191 17.22 -7.10 9.96
CA GLY A 191 16.64 -5.86 9.46
C GLY A 191 16.46 -5.81 7.94
N SER A 192 16.79 -6.87 7.20
CA SER A 192 16.44 -6.96 5.77
C SER A 192 14.96 -7.30 5.59
N LEU A 193 14.41 -6.91 4.44
CA LEU A 193 13.02 -7.13 4.03
C LEU A 193 12.98 -8.13 2.85
N PRO A 194 13.14 -9.45 3.12
CA PRO A 194 13.19 -10.46 2.06
C PRO A 194 11.89 -10.55 1.25
N GLU A 195 10.74 -10.31 1.86
CA GLU A 195 9.47 -10.41 1.15
C GLU A 195 9.22 -9.20 0.24
N GLU A 196 9.57 -8.00 0.69
CA GLU A 196 9.58 -6.82 -0.17
C GLU A 196 10.56 -6.98 -1.35
N TYR A 197 11.78 -7.46 -1.07
CA TYR A 197 12.75 -7.76 -2.14
C TYR A 197 12.17 -8.79 -3.13
N TYR A 198 11.54 -9.86 -2.63
CA TYR A 198 10.96 -10.90 -3.46
C TYR A 198 9.90 -10.36 -4.41
N LEU A 199 8.88 -9.64 -3.92
CA LEU A 199 7.80 -9.15 -4.79
C LEU A 199 8.31 -8.13 -5.82
N LEU A 200 9.17 -7.19 -5.41
CA LEU A 200 9.74 -6.19 -6.30
C LEU A 200 10.65 -6.85 -7.37
N SER A 201 11.35 -7.94 -7.04
CA SER A 201 12.14 -8.72 -8.01
C SER A 201 11.29 -9.47 -9.05
N LYS A 202 10.01 -9.67 -8.76
CA LYS A 202 9.04 -10.30 -9.65
C LYS A 202 8.27 -9.28 -10.50
N ASP A 203 8.73 -8.02 -10.53
CA ASP A 203 8.10 -6.90 -11.25
C ASP A 203 6.67 -6.58 -10.75
N ILE A 204 6.42 -6.85 -9.46
CA ILE A 204 5.20 -6.51 -8.76
C ILE A 204 5.46 -5.22 -7.99
N TYR A 205 4.57 -4.23 -8.08
CA TYR A 205 4.68 -3.03 -7.25
C TYR A 205 3.78 -3.16 -6.02
N GLN A 206 4.02 -2.35 -5.00
CA GLN A 206 3.21 -2.37 -3.77
C GLN A 206 2.69 -1.00 -3.37
N LEU A 207 1.62 -0.99 -2.55
CA LEU A 207 1.28 0.17 -1.72
C LEU A 207 1.39 -0.17 -0.23
N GLU A 208 2.17 0.61 0.49
CA GLU A 208 2.28 0.51 1.94
C GLU A 208 1.45 1.57 2.64
N VAL A 209 1.23 1.37 3.95
CA VAL A 209 0.55 2.32 4.83
C VAL A 209 -0.83 2.73 4.28
N LEU A 210 -1.57 1.76 3.72
CA LEU A 210 -2.95 1.97 3.28
C LEU A 210 -3.86 2.30 4.47
N ALA A 211 -4.91 3.08 4.21
CA ALA A 211 -5.94 3.44 5.17
C ALA A 211 -7.30 2.85 4.77
N ASN A 212 -8.22 2.76 5.74
CA ASN A 212 -9.66 2.55 5.50
C ASN A 212 -10.03 1.28 4.71
N LEU A 213 -9.19 0.24 4.75
CA LEU A 213 -9.53 -1.05 4.13
C LEU A 213 -10.77 -1.70 4.76
N ASP A 214 -11.14 -1.32 5.99
CA ASP A 214 -12.37 -1.71 6.67
C ASP A 214 -13.66 -1.19 6.02
N GLN A 215 -13.55 -0.24 5.11
CA GLN A 215 -14.67 0.30 4.34
C GLN A 215 -14.81 -0.34 2.95
N VAL A 216 -13.91 -1.25 2.57
CA VAL A 216 -13.88 -1.88 1.26
C VAL A 216 -14.40 -3.33 1.37
N PRO A 217 -15.32 -3.77 0.50
CA PRO A 217 -15.78 -5.15 0.52
C PRO A 217 -14.67 -6.12 0.06
N PRO A 218 -14.77 -7.42 0.40
CA PRO A 218 -13.81 -8.44 -0.01
C PRO A 218 -13.55 -8.48 -1.53
N THR A 219 -14.59 -8.29 -2.35
CA THR A 219 -14.52 -8.32 -3.81
C THR A 219 -15.42 -7.27 -4.46
N GLY A 220 -15.18 -7.01 -5.76
CA GLY A 220 -16.01 -6.14 -6.59
C GLY A 220 -15.61 -4.66 -6.56
N ALA A 221 -14.64 -4.27 -5.73
CA ALA A 221 -14.08 -2.93 -5.74
C ALA A 221 -13.05 -2.75 -6.87
N LEU A 222 -12.82 -1.51 -7.27
CA LEU A 222 -11.68 -1.09 -8.10
C LEU A 222 -10.77 -0.19 -7.27
N ILE A 223 -9.45 -0.32 -7.42
CA ILE A 223 -8.48 0.65 -6.89
C ILE A 223 -7.98 1.55 -8.03
N SER A 224 -7.92 2.86 -7.79
CA SER A 224 -7.25 3.81 -8.66
C SER A 224 -6.14 4.52 -7.90
N ILE A 225 -4.95 4.56 -8.50
CA ILE A 225 -3.73 5.03 -7.88
C ILE A 225 -3.21 6.22 -8.69
N ALA A 226 -2.99 7.35 -8.01
CA ALA A 226 -2.42 8.53 -8.63
C ALA A 226 -1.21 9.04 -7.83
N PHE A 227 -0.19 9.49 -8.54
CA PHE A 227 1.02 10.09 -7.97
C PHE A 227 1.56 11.14 -8.95
N PRO A 228 2.45 12.05 -8.51
CA PRO A 228 3.13 12.95 -9.43
C PRO A 228 3.97 12.16 -10.43
N HIS A 229 3.92 12.55 -11.70
CA HIS A 229 4.69 11.91 -12.76
C HIS A 229 6.16 12.34 -12.67
N TRP A 230 6.91 11.67 -11.80
CA TRP A 230 8.33 11.90 -11.54
C TRP A 230 9.20 11.26 -12.61
N GLU A 231 10.31 11.90 -12.99
CA GLU A 231 11.35 11.24 -13.79
C GLU A 231 12.13 10.26 -12.90
N LYS A 232 12.11 8.97 -13.26
CA LYS A 232 12.94 7.93 -12.63
C LYS A 232 12.90 7.91 -11.10
N ALA A 233 11.70 8.00 -10.52
CA ALA A 233 11.54 7.89 -9.07
C ALA A 233 11.57 6.43 -8.59
N SER A 234 12.15 6.21 -7.41
CA SER A 234 12.15 4.93 -6.71
C SER A 234 10.92 4.72 -5.82
N GLY A 235 9.94 5.62 -5.91
CA GLY A 235 8.69 5.59 -5.14
C GLY A 235 8.13 6.99 -4.95
N SER A 236 6.90 7.07 -4.47
CA SER A 236 6.21 8.35 -4.27
C SER A 236 5.06 8.21 -3.27
N PRO A 237 4.74 9.26 -2.48
CA PRO A 237 3.43 9.34 -1.86
C PRO A 237 2.35 9.27 -2.94
N VAL A 238 1.25 8.58 -2.64
CA VAL A 238 0.14 8.40 -3.58
C VAL A 238 -1.15 8.95 -3.05
N ARG A 239 -2.10 9.16 -3.95
CA ARG A 239 -3.53 9.19 -3.67
C ARG A 239 -4.13 7.90 -4.21
N ALA A 240 -4.40 6.95 -3.33
CA ALA A 240 -5.08 5.71 -3.64
C ALA A 240 -6.55 5.81 -3.22
N ILE A 241 -7.45 5.39 -4.08
CA ILE A 241 -8.89 5.39 -3.83
C ILE A 241 -9.51 4.06 -4.24
N ALA A 242 -10.49 3.59 -3.48
CA ALA A 242 -11.34 2.47 -3.88
C ALA A 242 -12.70 2.98 -4.40
N ILE A 243 -13.18 2.39 -5.49
CA ILE A 243 -14.54 2.58 -6.01
C ILE A 243 -15.31 1.30 -5.70
N LEU A 244 -16.35 1.41 -4.87
CA LEU A 244 -17.11 0.27 -4.37
C LEU A 244 -18.13 -0.24 -5.41
N PRO A 245 -18.55 -1.51 -5.36
CA PRO A 245 -19.52 -2.10 -6.30
C PRO A 245 -20.94 -1.54 -6.22
#